data_AF-A0A7X8ZTE5-F1
#
_entry.id   AF-A0A7X8ZTE5-F1
#
_cell.length_a   1.000
_cell.length_b   1.000
_cell.length_c   1.000
_cell.angle_alpha   90.00
_cell.angle_beta   90.00
_cell.angle_gamma   90.00
#
_symmetry.space_group_name_H-M   'P 1'
#
loop_
_entity.id
_entity.type
_entity.pdbx_description
1 polymer ?
#
loop_
_entity_poly.entity_id
_entity_poly.type
_entity_poly.pdbx_seq_one_letter_code
_entity_poly.pdbx_strand_id
1 'polypeptide(L)'
;KVVYDPLEKDFETAVQEMAKWYAEGIIDPEIFTRGAKSRDILLASNLGGFTHDWVSVANYKAKVEKDIPDFNMIAIAPPKNQYGEIVLRDQRTANTGWGISSQCKDPVALIRYFDYFFSPEGDTLINWGLENETYKIDENGNKYFTDNIMKSETTPILTLRKFGVQYRIGMIQDGNYEIACMADEAKEAAQLYSNHPEWYPEDALRYQNQRLAIKILAKDDSRYKSIIASCRPYVDEMYQSWVLGTRDFKTDLPVFKKELEKRGIKEAIDIVQRAYDFSKSKN
;
A
#
# COMPACT_ATOMS: atom_id res chain seq x y z
N LYS A 1 -2.19 -14.87 -18.41
CA LYS A 1 -3.06 -13.98 -19.23
C LYS A 1 -3.56 -12.87 -18.32
N VAL A 2 -3.51 -11.63 -18.78
CA VAL A 2 -4.01 -10.45 -18.08
C VAL A 2 -5.54 -10.42 -18.17
N VAL A 3 -6.18 -10.12 -17.04
CA VAL A 3 -7.61 -9.93 -16.91
C VAL A 3 -7.90 -8.59 -16.24
N TYR A 4 -9.15 -8.13 -16.28
CA TYR A 4 -9.58 -6.94 -15.57
C TYR A 4 -10.62 -7.33 -14.52
N ASP A 5 -10.23 -7.29 -13.24
CA ASP A 5 -11.01 -7.86 -12.13
C ASP A 5 -12.51 -7.54 -12.18
N PRO A 6 -12.96 -6.28 -12.47
CA PRO A 6 -14.39 -5.97 -12.57
C PRO A 6 -15.21 -6.76 -13.60
N LEU A 7 -14.57 -7.47 -14.53
CA LEU A 7 -15.24 -8.36 -15.50
C LEU A 7 -15.29 -9.83 -15.04
N GLU A 8 -14.55 -10.18 -13.99
CA GLU A 8 -14.32 -11.55 -13.55
C GLU A 8 -15.28 -12.00 -12.44
N LYS A 9 -15.50 -13.31 -12.33
CA LYS A 9 -16.43 -13.91 -11.36
C LYS A 9 -16.02 -13.69 -9.90
N ASP A 10 -14.73 -13.61 -9.64
CA ASP A 10 -14.22 -13.35 -8.28
C ASP A 10 -14.60 -11.96 -7.80
N PHE A 11 -14.61 -10.95 -8.69
CA PHE A 11 -15.12 -9.62 -8.35
C PHE A 11 -16.62 -9.66 -8.06
N GLU A 12 -17.41 -10.40 -8.85
CA GLU A 12 -18.84 -10.55 -8.58
C GLU A 12 -19.10 -11.14 -7.19
N THR A 13 -18.34 -12.16 -6.82
CA THR A 13 -18.42 -12.80 -5.51
C THR A 13 -18.05 -11.81 -4.40
N ALA A 14 -16.94 -11.07 -4.60
CA ALA A 14 -16.49 -10.08 -3.63
C ALA A 14 -17.52 -8.96 -3.43
N VAL A 15 -18.11 -8.39 -4.49
CA VAL A 15 -19.12 -7.32 -4.34
C VAL A 15 -20.35 -7.83 -3.59
N GLN A 16 -20.82 -9.05 -3.89
CA GLN A 16 -21.98 -9.63 -3.23
C GLN A 16 -21.75 -9.85 -1.73
N GLU A 17 -20.60 -10.41 -1.35
CA GLU A 17 -20.26 -10.60 0.06
C GLU A 17 -20.03 -9.25 0.78
N MET A 18 -19.39 -8.29 0.13
CA MET A 18 -19.20 -6.95 0.71
C MET A 18 -20.52 -6.22 0.93
N ALA A 19 -21.46 -6.28 -0.02
CA ALA A 19 -22.79 -5.69 0.13
C ALA A 19 -23.58 -6.38 1.27
N LYS A 20 -23.47 -7.71 1.38
CA LYS A 20 -24.05 -8.48 2.48
C LYS A 20 -23.47 -8.08 3.83
N TRP A 21 -22.14 -8.06 3.97
CA TRP A 21 -21.47 -7.69 5.23
C TRP A 21 -21.74 -6.24 5.63
N TYR A 22 -21.91 -5.34 4.65
CA TYR A 22 -22.35 -3.97 4.92
C TYR A 22 -23.79 -3.94 5.45
N ALA A 23 -24.72 -4.65 4.80
CA ALA A 23 -26.12 -4.73 5.24
C ALA A 23 -26.28 -5.39 6.62
N GLU A 24 -25.41 -6.35 6.96
CA GLU A 24 -25.35 -7.03 8.27
C GLU A 24 -24.66 -6.19 9.36
N GLY A 25 -24.11 -5.01 9.02
CA GLY A 25 -23.43 -4.12 9.96
C GLY A 25 -22.03 -4.58 10.38
N ILE A 26 -21.44 -5.52 9.64
CA ILE A 26 -20.07 -6.01 9.86
C ILE A 26 -19.05 -5.00 9.35
N ILE A 27 -19.35 -4.32 8.24
CA ILE A 27 -18.51 -3.26 7.68
C ILE A 27 -18.96 -1.91 8.23
N ASP A 28 -17.98 -1.06 8.53
CA ASP A 28 -18.20 0.31 8.98
C ASP A 28 -19.19 1.08 8.07
N PRO A 29 -20.29 1.64 8.61
CA PRO A 29 -21.26 2.38 7.80
C PRO A 29 -20.64 3.61 7.11
N GLU A 30 -19.55 4.15 7.65
CA GLU A 30 -18.80 5.29 7.12
C GLU A 30 -17.54 4.88 6.35
N ILE A 31 -17.42 3.62 5.89
CA ILE A 31 -16.22 3.12 5.22
C ILE A 31 -15.75 4.00 4.04
N PHE A 32 -16.67 4.64 3.32
CA PHE A 32 -16.36 5.53 2.18
C PHE A 32 -16.15 7.00 2.57
N THR A 33 -16.44 7.40 3.82
CA THR A 33 -16.47 8.82 4.24
C THR A 33 -15.56 9.13 5.42
N ARG A 34 -15.24 8.15 6.30
CA ARG A 34 -14.43 8.36 7.52
C ARG A 34 -12.99 8.81 7.24
N GLY A 35 -12.43 8.36 6.11
CA GLY A 35 -11.13 8.78 5.61
C GLY A 35 -9.94 8.35 6.48
N ALA A 36 -8.84 9.09 6.39
CA ALA A 36 -7.54 8.67 6.92
C ALA A 36 -7.45 8.53 8.45
N LYS A 37 -8.41 9.09 9.20
CA LYS A 37 -8.48 9.02 10.67
C LYS A 37 -9.30 7.83 11.18
N SER A 38 -9.73 6.93 10.30
CA SER A 38 -10.59 5.79 10.67
C SER A 38 -10.03 4.97 11.82
N ARG A 39 -8.74 4.58 11.76
CA ARG A 39 -8.09 3.83 12.84
C ARG A 39 -8.09 4.62 14.15
N ASP A 40 -7.78 5.91 14.08
CA ASP A 40 -7.64 6.73 15.29
C ASP A 40 -8.98 6.90 16.00
N ILE A 41 -10.06 7.10 15.23
CA ILE A 41 -11.40 7.27 15.76
C ILE A 41 -11.94 5.95 16.32
N LEU A 42 -11.87 4.87 15.53
CA LEU A 42 -12.54 3.61 15.84
C LEU A 42 -11.82 2.82 16.94
N LEU A 43 -10.48 2.81 16.95
CA LEU A 43 -9.72 2.08 17.96
C LEU A 43 -9.70 2.84 19.30
N ALA A 44 -9.56 4.17 19.29
CA ALA A 44 -9.61 4.96 20.53
C ALA A 44 -11.01 4.94 21.18
N SER A 45 -12.06 4.76 20.39
CA SER A 45 -13.44 4.65 20.90
C SER A 45 -13.85 3.21 21.24
N ASN A 46 -12.94 2.23 21.16
CA ASN A 46 -13.21 0.81 21.36
C ASN A 46 -14.34 0.23 20.48
N LEU A 47 -14.44 0.70 19.23
CA LEU A 47 -15.48 0.27 18.26
C LEU A 47 -14.93 -0.61 17.12
N GLY A 48 -13.65 -0.44 16.75
CA GLY A 48 -13.03 -1.20 15.66
C GLY A 48 -12.50 -2.55 16.12
N GLY A 49 -12.97 -3.65 15.50
CA GLY A 49 -12.54 -5.01 15.84
C GLY A 49 -11.61 -5.70 14.82
N PHE A 50 -11.58 -5.22 13.57
CA PHE A 50 -10.77 -5.81 12.49
C PHE A 50 -10.42 -4.76 11.44
N THR A 51 -9.23 -4.85 10.83
CA THR A 51 -8.82 -3.98 9.72
C THR A 51 -7.78 -4.65 8.83
N HIS A 52 -7.63 -4.13 7.60
CA HIS A 52 -6.53 -4.43 6.71
C HIS A 52 -5.74 -3.14 6.47
N ASP A 53 -4.59 -3.02 7.14
CA ASP A 53 -3.75 -1.81 7.17
C ASP A 53 -2.29 -2.23 7.42
N TRP A 54 -1.38 -1.26 7.46
CA TRP A 54 0.01 -1.46 7.84
C TRP A 54 0.12 -2.05 9.25
N VAL A 55 1.15 -2.89 9.46
CA VAL A 55 1.46 -3.51 10.76
C VAL A 55 1.62 -2.51 11.92
N SER A 56 1.83 -1.23 11.60
CA SER A 56 1.85 -0.12 12.56
C SER A 56 0.54 0.07 13.34
N VAL A 57 -0.57 -0.59 12.95
CA VAL A 57 -1.78 -0.67 13.77
C VAL A 57 -1.49 -1.31 15.14
N ALA A 58 -0.59 -2.29 15.24
CA ALA A 58 -0.23 -2.88 16.52
C ALA A 58 0.42 -1.87 17.50
N ASN A 59 1.02 -0.78 16.99
CA ASN A 59 1.53 0.32 17.84
C ASN A 59 0.42 1.09 18.58
N TYR A 60 -0.86 0.86 18.24
CA TYR A 60 -1.97 1.61 18.83
C TYR A 60 -2.25 1.24 20.29
N LYS A 61 -1.85 0.03 20.71
CA LYS A 61 -2.01 -0.44 22.10
C LYS A 61 -1.45 0.56 23.11
N ALA A 62 -0.20 1.00 22.92
CA ALA A 62 0.44 1.98 23.81
C ALA A 62 -0.28 3.34 23.87
N LYS A 63 -1.13 3.67 22.87
CA LYS A 63 -1.91 4.92 22.86
C LYS A 63 -3.21 4.81 23.64
N VAL A 64 -3.79 3.61 23.72
CA VAL A 64 -5.15 3.42 24.27
C VAL A 64 -5.15 2.60 25.55
N GLU A 65 -4.07 1.91 25.91
CA GLU A 65 -4.01 1.00 27.07
C GLU A 65 -4.42 1.66 28.40
N LYS A 66 -4.26 2.98 28.55
CA LYS A 66 -4.72 3.69 29.74
C LYS A 66 -6.24 3.71 29.86
N ASP A 67 -6.94 3.88 28.73
CA ASP A 67 -8.40 4.01 28.66
C ASP A 67 -9.09 2.67 28.32
N ILE A 68 -8.37 1.77 27.66
CA ILE A 68 -8.79 0.42 27.24
C ILE A 68 -7.69 -0.59 27.65
N PRO A 69 -7.62 -0.98 28.94
CA PRO A 69 -6.53 -1.82 29.46
C PRO A 69 -6.38 -3.19 28.77
N ASP A 70 -7.48 -3.75 28.29
CA ASP A 70 -7.51 -5.05 27.62
C ASP A 70 -7.41 -4.93 26.09
N PHE A 71 -7.00 -3.78 25.56
CA PHE A 71 -6.83 -3.60 24.11
C PHE A 71 -5.77 -4.55 23.58
N ASN A 72 -6.19 -5.46 22.71
CA ASN A 72 -5.30 -6.45 22.09
C ASN A 72 -5.67 -6.65 20.62
N MET A 73 -5.03 -5.88 19.74
CA MET A 73 -5.17 -6.01 18.30
C MET A 73 -3.90 -6.60 17.71
N ILE A 74 -3.96 -7.90 17.38
CA ILE A 74 -2.84 -8.66 16.86
C ILE A 74 -2.93 -8.81 15.34
N ALA A 75 -1.78 -9.00 14.70
CA ALA A 75 -1.75 -9.49 13.34
C ALA A 75 -2.16 -10.97 13.28
N ILE A 76 -2.84 -11.35 12.20
CA ILE A 76 -3.23 -12.73 11.93
C ILE A 76 -2.75 -13.14 10.55
N ALA A 77 -2.55 -14.44 10.33
CA ALA A 77 -2.42 -14.96 8.97
C ALA A 77 -3.69 -14.60 8.18
N PRO A 78 -3.58 -14.13 6.92
CA PRO A 78 -4.76 -13.82 6.13
C PRO A 78 -5.64 -15.08 5.99
N PRO A 79 -6.97 -14.95 6.11
CA PRO A 79 -7.86 -16.07 5.88
C PRO A 79 -7.67 -16.65 4.48
N LYS A 80 -7.82 -17.97 4.35
CA LYS A 80 -7.85 -18.63 3.04
C LYS A 80 -9.04 -18.10 2.22
N ASN A 81 -8.82 -17.88 0.93
CA ASN A 81 -9.87 -17.55 -0.02
C ASN A 81 -10.78 -18.77 -0.30
N GLN A 82 -11.80 -18.59 -1.15
CA GLN A 82 -12.74 -19.65 -1.55
C GLN A 82 -12.09 -20.86 -2.25
N TYR A 83 -10.83 -20.75 -2.65
CA TYR A 83 -10.03 -21.81 -3.27
C TYR A 83 -9.06 -22.48 -2.28
N GLY A 84 -9.05 -22.06 -1.02
CA GLY A 84 -8.17 -22.60 0.02
C GLY A 84 -6.76 -21.97 0.04
N GLU A 85 -6.56 -20.87 -0.67
CA GLU A 85 -5.26 -20.22 -0.85
C GLU A 85 -5.14 -18.95 0.01
N ILE A 86 -3.93 -18.62 0.44
CA ILE A 86 -3.60 -17.31 1.03
C ILE A 86 -2.92 -16.48 -0.04
N VAL A 87 -3.47 -15.31 -0.36
CA VAL A 87 -2.93 -14.43 -1.41
C VAL A 87 -2.91 -12.98 -0.92
N LEU A 88 -1.71 -12.42 -0.82
CA LEU A 88 -1.45 -11.01 -0.56
C LEU A 88 -0.89 -10.35 -1.82
N ARG A 89 -1.52 -9.25 -2.25
CA ARG A 89 -1.13 -8.51 -3.45
C ARG A 89 -0.40 -7.21 -3.16
N ASP A 90 -0.50 -6.70 -1.93
CA ASP A 90 0.19 -5.49 -1.51
C ASP A 90 1.63 -5.83 -1.15
N GLN A 91 2.57 -5.27 -1.91
CA GLN A 91 4.00 -5.37 -1.65
C GLN A 91 4.62 -3.98 -1.63
N ARG A 92 5.70 -3.84 -0.85
CA ARG A 92 6.54 -2.64 -0.93
C ARG A 92 7.13 -2.55 -2.34
N THR A 93 6.82 -1.45 -3.00
CA THR A 93 7.36 -1.11 -4.31
C THR A 93 8.00 0.27 -4.23
N ALA A 94 9.06 0.49 -5.02
CA ALA A 94 9.73 1.79 -5.08
C ALA A 94 8.78 2.82 -5.70
N ASN A 95 8.22 3.71 -4.86
CA ASN A 95 7.13 4.63 -5.23
C ASN A 95 7.58 6.02 -5.66
N THR A 96 8.85 6.37 -5.45
CA THR A 96 9.31 7.73 -5.68
C THR A 96 10.77 7.70 -6.08
N GLY A 97 11.16 8.65 -6.92
CA GLY A 97 12.51 8.87 -7.36
C GLY A 97 12.64 10.26 -7.96
N TRP A 98 13.87 10.60 -8.30
CA TRP A 98 14.23 11.83 -8.99
C TRP A 98 14.84 11.54 -10.35
N GLY A 99 14.79 12.53 -11.23
CA GLY A 99 15.41 12.49 -12.55
C GLY A 99 16.20 13.76 -12.81
N ILE A 100 17.19 13.67 -13.70
CA ILE A 100 17.96 14.82 -14.17
C ILE A 100 17.24 15.40 -15.39
N SER A 101 16.82 16.67 -15.30
CA SER A 101 16.20 17.35 -16.43
C SER A 101 17.19 17.60 -17.56
N SER A 102 16.70 17.73 -18.80
CA SER A 102 17.51 18.12 -19.96
C SER A 102 18.10 19.54 -19.85
N GLN A 103 17.64 20.34 -18.90
CA GLN A 103 18.10 21.71 -18.65
C GLN A 103 19.21 21.78 -17.59
N CYS A 104 19.59 20.65 -16.97
CA CYS A 104 20.64 20.62 -15.96
C CYS A 104 21.98 21.02 -16.57
N LYS A 105 22.60 22.08 -16.03
CA LYS A 105 23.89 22.58 -16.53
C LYS A 105 25.07 21.66 -16.18
N ASP A 106 24.95 20.89 -15.10
CA ASP A 106 25.98 19.95 -14.65
C ASP A 106 25.35 18.61 -14.23
N PRO A 107 24.98 17.77 -15.20
CA PRO A 107 24.39 16.46 -14.90
C PRO A 107 25.40 15.51 -14.23
N VAL A 108 26.71 15.72 -14.39
CA VAL A 108 27.76 14.87 -13.82
C VAL A 108 27.89 15.11 -12.32
N ALA A 109 27.86 16.37 -11.87
CA ALA A 109 27.82 16.66 -10.44
C ALA A 109 26.51 16.18 -9.81
N LEU A 110 25.38 16.36 -10.49
CA LEU A 110 24.09 15.95 -9.95
C LEU A 110 23.94 14.43 -9.83
N ILE A 111 24.47 13.65 -10.78
CA ILE A 111 24.43 12.18 -10.65
C ILE A 111 25.32 11.68 -9.51
N ARG A 112 26.46 12.34 -9.22
CA ARG A 112 27.28 12.02 -8.03
C ARG A 112 26.54 12.34 -6.73
N TYR A 113 25.74 13.41 -6.71
CA TYR A 113 24.87 13.72 -5.57
C TYR A 113 23.75 12.68 -5.39
N PHE A 114 23.19 12.15 -6.47
CA PHE A 114 22.23 11.04 -6.37
C PHE A 114 22.90 9.77 -5.83
N ASP A 115 24.09 9.45 -6.33
CA ASP A 115 24.88 8.28 -5.92
C ASP A 115 25.28 8.32 -4.44
N TYR A 116 25.49 9.51 -3.86
CA TYR A 116 25.74 9.67 -2.43
C TYR A 116 24.67 8.99 -1.55
N PHE A 117 23.38 9.06 -1.92
CA PHE A 117 22.31 8.40 -1.15
C PHE A 117 22.28 6.87 -1.28
N PHE A 118 23.16 6.30 -2.11
CA PHE A 118 23.42 4.87 -2.22
C PHE A 118 24.77 4.49 -1.58
N SER A 119 25.54 5.45 -1.04
CA SER A 119 26.70 5.17 -0.19
C SER A 119 26.25 4.79 1.23
N PRO A 120 27.08 4.10 2.03
CA PRO A 120 26.76 3.78 3.42
C PRO A 120 26.38 5.00 4.27
N GLU A 121 27.05 6.13 4.05
CA GLU A 121 26.82 7.39 4.76
C GLU A 121 25.49 8.03 4.35
N GLY A 122 25.22 8.12 3.04
CA GLY A 122 23.97 8.71 2.54
C GLY A 122 22.76 7.84 2.83
N ASP A 123 22.90 6.51 2.76
CA ASP A 123 21.89 5.54 3.17
C ASP A 123 21.56 5.69 4.66
N THR A 124 22.58 5.79 5.51
CA THR A 124 22.39 6.03 6.95
C THR A 124 21.72 7.38 7.19
N LEU A 125 22.15 8.44 6.51
CA LEU A 125 21.57 9.78 6.65
C LEU A 125 20.09 9.81 6.28
N ILE A 126 19.72 9.25 5.12
CA ILE A 126 18.33 9.32 4.64
C ILE A 126 17.40 8.38 5.41
N ASN A 127 17.91 7.25 5.92
CA ASN A 127 17.10 6.27 6.65
C ASN A 127 17.03 6.52 8.16
N TRP A 128 18.13 6.96 8.77
CA TRP A 128 18.29 7.06 10.22
C TRP A 128 18.49 8.49 10.71
N GLY A 129 19.01 9.38 9.88
CA GLY A 129 19.27 10.78 10.21
C GLY A 129 20.68 11.01 10.75
N LEU A 130 20.78 11.79 11.83
CA LEU A 130 22.04 12.22 12.44
C LEU A 130 22.30 11.42 13.72
N GLU A 131 23.51 10.87 13.85
CA GLU A 131 23.93 10.15 15.04
C GLU A 131 23.94 11.07 16.27
N ASN A 132 23.46 10.56 17.40
CA ASN A 132 23.21 11.25 18.67
C ASN A 132 22.05 12.24 18.68
N GLU A 133 21.50 12.62 17.53
CA GLU A 133 20.29 13.44 17.45
C GLU A 133 19.04 12.59 17.21
N THR A 134 19.00 11.87 16.08
CA THR A 134 17.85 11.05 15.68
C THR A 134 18.07 9.59 16.07
N TYR A 135 19.27 9.04 15.91
CA TYR A 135 19.59 7.65 16.25
C TYR A 135 20.89 7.53 17.05
N LYS A 136 21.09 6.37 17.69
CA LYS A 136 22.33 5.95 18.35
C LYS A 136 22.63 4.50 18.00
N ILE A 137 23.85 4.07 18.30
CA ILE A 137 24.31 2.69 18.10
C ILE A 137 24.52 2.05 19.49
N ASP A 138 24.01 0.84 19.70
CA ASP A 138 24.22 0.08 20.93
C ASP A 138 25.59 -0.63 20.93
N GLU A 139 25.93 -1.29 22.04
CA GLU A 139 27.19 -2.03 22.19
C GLU A 139 27.34 -3.20 21.20
N ASN A 140 26.24 -3.68 20.62
CA ASN A 140 26.19 -4.76 19.65
C ASN A 140 26.23 -4.26 18.19
N GLY A 141 26.30 -2.94 17.98
CA GLY A 141 26.31 -2.32 16.66
C GLY A 141 24.92 -2.09 16.05
N ASN A 142 23.83 -2.28 16.80
CA ASN A 142 22.48 -2.04 16.31
C ASN A 142 22.09 -0.57 16.43
N LYS A 143 21.49 -0.03 15.37
CA LYS A 143 20.93 1.32 15.38
C LYS A 143 19.57 1.34 16.07
N TYR A 144 19.33 2.32 16.94
CA TYR A 144 18.04 2.58 17.57
C TYR A 144 17.76 4.09 17.60
N PHE A 145 16.48 4.47 17.56
CA PHE A 145 16.12 5.89 17.61
C PHE A 145 16.19 6.44 19.04
N THR A 146 16.56 7.72 19.16
CA THR A 146 16.65 8.40 20.44
C THR A 146 15.26 8.64 21.05
N ASP A 147 15.22 8.94 22.34
CA ASP A 147 13.99 9.33 23.04
C ASP A 147 13.31 10.55 22.39
N ASN A 148 14.06 11.48 21.81
CA ASN A 148 13.51 12.64 21.09
C ASN A 148 12.66 12.23 19.88
N ILE A 149 12.94 11.07 19.28
CA ILE A 149 12.12 10.49 18.21
C ILE A 149 11.00 9.64 18.81
N MET A 150 11.35 8.72 19.71
CA MET A 150 10.43 7.67 20.20
C MET A 150 9.36 8.19 21.17
N LYS A 151 9.64 9.26 21.92
CA LYS A 151 8.74 9.83 22.95
C LYS A 151 8.22 11.22 22.54
N SER A 152 8.13 11.50 21.25
CA SER A 152 7.62 12.76 20.72
C SER A 152 6.09 12.82 20.70
N GLU A 153 5.52 14.02 20.53
CA GLU A 153 4.06 14.21 20.44
C GLU A 153 3.44 13.56 19.20
N THR A 154 4.23 13.34 18.16
CA THR A 154 3.82 12.67 16.92
C THR A 154 4.40 11.27 16.83
N THR A 155 3.94 10.47 15.86
CA THR A 155 4.55 9.15 15.67
C THR A 155 6.04 9.26 15.31
N PRO A 156 6.89 8.28 15.68
CA PRO A 156 8.32 8.31 15.37
C PRO A 156 8.62 8.65 13.91
N ILE A 157 7.88 8.04 12.97
CA ILE A 157 8.02 8.29 11.53
C ILE A 157 7.71 9.76 11.17
N LEU A 158 6.66 10.35 11.74
CA LEU A 158 6.33 11.75 11.47
C LEU A 158 7.38 12.71 12.05
N THR A 159 7.95 12.37 13.20
CA THR A 159 9.02 13.15 13.82
C THR A 159 10.30 13.07 12.99
N LEU A 160 10.71 11.87 12.55
CA LEU A 160 11.86 11.67 11.65
C LEU A 160 11.75 12.51 10.37
N ARG A 161 10.56 12.58 9.77
CA ARG A 161 10.33 13.41 8.58
C ARG A 161 10.58 14.90 8.79
N LYS A 162 10.44 15.42 10.03
CA LYS A 162 10.79 16.81 10.35
C LYS A 162 12.30 17.06 10.25
N PHE A 163 13.12 16.03 10.41
CA PHE A 163 14.57 16.06 10.24
C PHE A 163 15.02 15.76 8.80
N GLY A 164 14.09 15.63 7.84
CA GLY A 164 14.39 15.25 6.46
C GLY A 164 14.65 13.75 6.26
N VAL A 165 14.56 12.95 7.31
CA VAL A 165 14.68 11.49 7.26
C VAL A 165 13.44 10.89 6.58
N GLN A 166 13.63 9.86 5.77
CA GLN A 166 12.58 9.27 4.93
C GLN A 166 11.93 10.27 3.94
N TYR A 167 12.63 11.35 3.58
CA TYR A 167 12.16 12.20 2.48
C TYR A 167 12.16 11.40 1.18
N ARG A 168 11.09 11.53 0.39
CA ARG A 168 10.86 10.69 -0.80
C ARG A 168 11.70 11.15 -1.99
N ILE A 169 12.98 10.77 -2.00
CA ILE A 169 13.94 10.92 -3.10
C ILE A 169 14.24 9.57 -3.76
N GLY A 170 15.15 9.52 -4.75
CA GLY A 170 15.69 8.26 -5.24
C GLY A 170 16.71 7.72 -4.23
N MET A 171 16.25 6.84 -3.35
CA MET A 171 17.03 6.17 -2.30
C MET A 171 16.56 4.74 -2.10
N ILE A 172 17.35 3.92 -1.41
CA ILE A 172 16.94 2.60 -0.95
C ILE A 172 16.45 2.74 0.49
N GLN A 173 15.21 2.37 0.74
CA GLN A 173 14.67 2.39 2.10
C GLN A 173 15.21 1.18 2.88
N ASP A 174 15.83 1.42 4.03
CA ASP A 174 16.30 0.38 4.95
C ASP A 174 15.13 -0.11 5.81
N GLY A 175 14.67 -1.35 5.61
CA GLY A 175 13.57 -1.92 6.42
C GLY A 175 13.80 -1.84 7.94
N ASN A 176 15.06 -1.82 8.38
CA ASN A 176 15.41 -1.78 9.80
C ASN A 176 15.08 -0.44 10.48
N TYR A 177 15.07 0.68 9.74
CA TYR A 177 14.62 1.96 10.32
C TYR A 177 13.15 1.83 10.74
N GLU A 178 12.32 1.14 9.96
CA GLU A 178 10.91 1.01 10.29
C GLU A 178 10.70 0.09 11.49
N ILE A 179 11.42 -1.03 11.53
CA ILE A 179 11.44 -1.96 12.67
C ILE A 179 11.87 -1.24 13.96
N ALA A 180 12.87 -0.37 13.89
CA ALA A 180 13.32 0.41 15.04
C ALA A 180 12.29 1.45 15.53
N CYS A 181 11.31 1.82 14.71
CA CYS A 181 10.18 2.68 15.09
C CYS A 181 8.99 1.90 15.66
N MET A 182 8.98 0.57 15.59
CA MET A 182 7.84 -0.27 15.96
C MET A 182 7.85 -0.64 17.45
N ALA A 183 6.66 -0.73 18.03
CA ALA A 183 6.44 -1.49 19.26
C ALA A 183 6.63 -2.98 18.99
N ASP A 184 6.85 -3.78 20.04
CA ASP A 184 7.19 -5.19 19.90
C ASP A 184 6.06 -5.98 19.20
N GLU A 185 4.79 -5.66 19.49
CA GLU A 185 3.65 -6.27 18.80
C GLU A 185 3.64 -6.01 17.28
N ALA A 186 4.09 -4.82 16.86
CA ALA A 186 4.21 -4.50 15.43
C ALA A 186 5.42 -5.18 14.78
N LYS A 187 6.51 -5.42 15.54
CA LYS A 187 7.64 -6.22 15.06
C LYS A 187 7.26 -7.68 14.88
N GLU A 188 6.50 -8.25 15.82
CA GLU A 188 5.96 -9.61 15.70
C GLU A 188 5.06 -9.74 14.47
N ALA A 189 4.18 -8.75 14.25
CA ALA A 189 3.36 -8.67 13.05
C ALA A 189 4.19 -8.60 11.77
N ALA A 190 5.23 -7.75 11.73
CA ALA A 190 6.13 -7.66 10.59
C ALA A 190 6.85 -9.00 10.34
N GLN A 191 7.37 -9.63 11.40
CA GLN A 191 8.07 -10.90 11.32
C GLN A 191 7.18 -12.04 10.82
N LEU A 192 5.91 -12.09 11.26
CA LEU A 192 4.93 -13.06 10.75
C LEU A 192 4.85 -12.97 9.23
N TYR A 193 4.58 -11.79 8.68
CA TYR A 193 4.42 -11.62 7.24
C TYR A 193 5.73 -11.80 6.47
N SER A 194 6.87 -11.40 7.03
CA SER A 194 8.20 -11.61 6.43
C SER A 194 8.63 -13.07 6.39
N ASN A 195 8.19 -13.88 7.36
CA ASN A 195 8.46 -15.33 7.40
C ASN A 195 7.59 -16.15 6.44
N HIS A 196 6.59 -15.53 5.81
CA HIS A 196 5.64 -16.20 4.92
C HIS A 196 5.69 -15.64 3.49
N PRO A 197 6.83 -15.75 2.77
CA PRO A 197 6.94 -15.29 1.40
C PRO A 197 5.94 -16.00 0.46
N GLU A 198 5.50 -17.21 0.79
CA GLU A 198 4.51 -17.98 0.01
C GLU A 198 3.12 -17.33 -0.03
N TRP A 199 2.82 -16.40 0.88
CA TRP A 199 1.57 -15.62 0.82
C TRP A 199 1.56 -14.62 -0.34
N TYR A 200 2.71 -14.35 -0.96
CA TYR A 200 2.86 -13.37 -2.01
C TYR A 200 3.18 -14.05 -3.35
N PRO A 201 2.28 -13.99 -4.34
CA PRO A 201 2.53 -14.65 -5.63
C PRO A 201 3.67 -13.97 -6.41
N GLU A 202 4.74 -14.71 -6.70
CA GLU A 202 5.91 -14.18 -7.44
C GLU A 202 5.57 -13.75 -8.88
N ASP A 203 4.64 -14.46 -9.52
CA ASP A 203 4.21 -14.21 -10.91
C ASP A 203 3.06 -13.21 -11.03
N ALA A 204 2.53 -12.69 -9.92
CA ALA A 204 1.53 -11.65 -9.99
C ALA A 204 2.15 -10.33 -10.46
N LEU A 205 1.45 -9.64 -11.36
CA LEU A 205 1.74 -8.24 -11.61
C LEU A 205 1.64 -7.49 -10.28
N ARG A 206 2.74 -6.84 -9.89
CA ARG A 206 2.81 -6.09 -8.64
C ARG A 206 1.80 -4.95 -8.68
N TYR A 207 1.18 -4.67 -7.54
CA TYR A 207 0.39 -3.47 -7.36
C TYR A 207 1.22 -2.41 -6.63
N GLN A 208 1.06 -1.17 -7.06
CA GLN A 208 1.75 -0.01 -6.55
C GLN A 208 0.73 1.11 -6.36
N ASN A 209 0.46 1.48 -5.10
CA ASN A 209 -0.59 2.45 -4.74
C ASN A 209 -1.94 2.11 -5.39
N GLN A 210 -2.39 0.86 -5.25
CA GLN A 210 -3.65 0.36 -5.83
C GLN A 210 -3.71 0.50 -7.37
N ARG A 211 -2.56 0.48 -8.04
CA ARG A 211 -2.44 0.49 -9.50
C ARG A 211 -1.50 -0.60 -9.95
N LEU A 212 -1.78 -1.19 -11.10
CA LEU A 212 -0.92 -2.18 -11.72
C LEU A 212 0.46 -1.58 -12.00
N ALA A 213 1.52 -2.17 -11.45
CA ALA A 213 2.91 -1.71 -11.58
C ALA A 213 3.54 -2.27 -12.86
N ILE A 214 2.96 -1.92 -14.00
CA ILE A 214 3.45 -2.32 -15.33
C ILE A 214 3.77 -1.09 -16.17
N LYS A 215 4.92 -1.12 -16.86
CA LYS A 215 5.29 -0.07 -17.80
C LYS A 215 4.58 -0.29 -19.13
N ILE A 216 3.61 0.57 -19.43
CA ILE A 216 2.94 0.59 -20.72
C ILE A 216 3.92 1.08 -21.80
N LEU A 217 3.87 0.46 -22.97
CA LEU A 217 4.69 0.88 -24.11
C LEU A 217 4.32 2.31 -24.53
N ALA A 218 5.32 3.13 -24.86
CA ALA A 218 5.12 4.55 -25.18
C ALA A 218 4.05 4.80 -26.26
N LYS A 219 3.96 3.92 -27.26
CA LYS A 219 2.96 3.99 -28.34
C LYS A 219 1.51 3.82 -27.85
N ASP A 220 1.31 3.11 -26.73
CA ASP A 220 0.00 2.74 -26.21
C ASP A 220 -0.39 3.59 -24.96
N ASP A 221 0.56 4.31 -24.35
CA ASP A 221 0.41 4.98 -23.05
C ASP A 221 -0.73 6.00 -23.00
N SER A 222 -0.80 6.93 -23.96
CA SER A 222 -1.87 7.94 -24.02
C SER A 222 -3.25 7.31 -24.18
N ARG A 223 -3.35 6.25 -24.99
CA ARG A 223 -4.61 5.55 -25.25
C ARG A 223 -5.07 4.78 -24.03
N TYR A 224 -4.17 4.03 -23.40
CA TYR A 224 -4.44 3.33 -22.14
C TYR A 224 -4.93 4.28 -21.04
N LYS A 225 -4.22 5.39 -20.83
CA LYS A 225 -4.59 6.41 -19.83
C LYS A 225 -5.99 6.97 -20.08
N SER A 226 -6.34 7.26 -21.34
CA SER A 226 -7.67 7.75 -21.72
C SER A 226 -8.77 6.74 -21.40
N ILE A 227 -8.57 5.45 -21.72
CA ILE A 227 -9.55 4.39 -21.43
C ILE A 227 -9.73 4.23 -19.91
N ILE A 228 -8.63 4.09 -19.16
CA ILE A 228 -8.71 3.86 -17.71
C ILE A 228 -9.30 5.06 -16.97
N ALA A 229 -9.02 6.29 -17.41
CA ALA A 229 -9.64 7.50 -16.87
C ALA A 229 -11.17 7.54 -17.06
N SER A 230 -11.68 6.87 -18.10
CA SER A 230 -13.12 6.70 -18.33
C SER A 230 -13.69 5.53 -17.53
N CYS A 231 -13.00 4.39 -17.46
CA CYS A 231 -13.49 3.20 -16.78
C CYS A 231 -13.48 3.32 -15.25
N ARG A 232 -12.38 3.80 -14.65
CA ARG A 232 -12.17 3.72 -13.19
C ARG A 232 -13.24 4.47 -12.37
N PRO A 233 -13.57 5.74 -12.66
CA PRO A 233 -14.61 6.43 -11.90
C PRO A 233 -15.97 5.71 -11.94
N TYR A 234 -16.30 5.10 -13.08
CA TYR A 234 -17.53 4.33 -13.23
C TYR A 234 -17.50 3.03 -12.41
N VAL A 235 -16.37 2.33 -12.37
CA VAL A 235 -16.20 1.17 -11.48
C VAL A 235 -16.33 1.59 -10.02
N ASP A 236 -15.66 2.66 -9.62
CA ASP A 236 -15.66 3.14 -8.23
C ASP A 236 -17.09 3.56 -7.80
N GLU A 237 -17.82 4.29 -8.64
CA GLU A 237 -19.21 4.70 -8.39
C GLU A 237 -20.18 3.52 -8.25
N MET A 238 -20.10 2.56 -9.18
CA MET A 238 -20.98 1.39 -9.19
C MET A 238 -20.66 0.48 -8.00
N TYR A 239 -19.38 0.24 -7.72
CA TYR A 239 -18.93 -0.54 -6.56
C TYR A 239 -19.45 0.07 -5.26
N GLN A 240 -19.26 1.36 -5.05
CA GLN A 240 -19.76 2.06 -3.86
C GLN A 240 -21.28 1.92 -3.75
N SER A 241 -22.02 2.12 -4.84
CA SER A 241 -23.48 2.04 -4.84
C SER A 241 -24.00 0.63 -4.53
N TRP A 242 -23.32 -0.42 -5.02
CA TRP A 242 -23.69 -1.80 -4.73
C TRP A 242 -23.40 -2.18 -3.28
N VAL A 243 -22.24 -1.79 -2.74
CA VAL A 243 -21.90 -2.06 -1.33
C VAL A 243 -22.87 -1.34 -0.39
N LEU A 244 -23.23 -0.09 -0.70
CA LEU A 244 -24.19 0.70 0.08
C LEU A 244 -25.65 0.28 -0.13
N GLY A 245 -25.92 -0.67 -1.03
CA GLY A 245 -27.27 -1.16 -1.33
C GLY A 245 -28.19 -0.13 -2.02
N THR A 246 -27.66 0.96 -2.56
CA THR A 246 -28.44 1.97 -3.31
C THR A 246 -28.76 1.52 -4.73
N ARG A 247 -28.08 0.46 -5.20
CA ARG A 247 -28.30 -0.16 -6.51
C ARG A 247 -28.26 -1.69 -6.40
N ASP A 248 -29.03 -2.37 -7.25
CA ASP A 248 -29.07 -3.83 -7.31
C ASP A 248 -27.96 -4.38 -8.21
N PHE A 249 -26.99 -5.08 -7.60
CA PHE A 249 -25.83 -5.64 -8.29
C PHE A 249 -26.22 -6.60 -9.42
N LYS A 250 -27.21 -7.48 -9.21
CA LYS A 250 -27.58 -8.53 -10.17
C LYS A 250 -28.17 -7.93 -11.45
N THR A 251 -29.03 -6.94 -11.30
CA THR A 251 -29.66 -6.24 -12.43
C THR A 251 -28.65 -5.37 -13.17
N ASP A 252 -27.71 -4.75 -12.46
CA ASP A 252 -26.73 -3.84 -13.05
C ASP A 252 -25.59 -4.56 -13.76
N LEU A 253 -25.18 -5.74 -13.29
CA LEU A 253 -23.95 -6.40 -13.75
C LEU A 253 -23.86 -6.56 -15.28
N PRO A 254 -24.91 -7.00 -16.02
CA PRO A 254 -24.82 -7.09 -17.48
C PRO A 254 -24.63 -5.72 -18.16
N VAL A 255 -25.29 -4.68 -17.64
CA VAL A 255 -25.19 -3.31 -18.15
C VAL A 255 -23.80 -2.75 -17.86
N PHE A 256 -23.30 -2.98 -16.64
CA PHE A 256 -21.98 -2.58 -16.19
C PHE A 256 -20.87 -3.14 -17.08
N LYS A 257 -20.87 -4.45 -17.33
CA LYS A 257 -19.87 -5.07 -18.21
C LYS A 257 -19.94 -4.50 -19.63
N LYS A 258 -21.14 -4.35 -20.19
CA LYS A 258 -21.34 -3.76 -21.52
C LYS A 258 -20.85 -2.31 -21.60
N GLU A 259 -21.04 -1.54 -20.53
CA GLU A 259 -20.59 -0.14 -20.45
C GLU A 259 -19.06 -0.06 -20.39
N LEU A 260 -18.40 -0.92 -19.61
CA LEU A 260 -16.93 -1.01 -19.62
C LEU A 260 -16.38 -1.40 -21.00
N GLU A 261 -17.04 -2.31 -21.71
CA GLU A 261 -16.67 -2.66 -23.08
C GLU A 261 -16.77 -1.47 -24.03
N LYS A 262 -17.86 -0.67 -23.96
CA LYS A 262 -18.01 0.56 -24.74
C LYS A 262 -16.93 1.60 -24.43
N ARG A 263 -16.49 1.66 -23.18
CA ARG A 263 -15.40 2.56 -22.74
C ARG A 263 -14.01 2.10 -23.21
N GLY A 264 -13.92 0.91 -23.83
CA GLY A 264 -12.69 0.39 -24.44
C GLY A 264 -11.91 -0.54 -23.54
N ILE A 265 -12.49 -1.11 -22.47
CA ILE A 265 -11.73 -1.92 -21.50
C ILE A 265 -11.01 -3.12 -22.14
N LYS A 266 -11.59 -3.74 -23.18
CA LYS A 266 -10.95 -4.85 -23.91
C LYS A 266 -9.63 -4.42 -24.55
N GLU A 267 -9.60 -3.23 -25.15
CA GLU A 267 -8.39 -2.66 -25.73
C GLU A 267 -7.34 -2.37 -24.65
N ALA A 268 -7.75 -1.86 -23.47
CA ALA A 268 -6.84 -1.65 -22.36
C ALA A 268 -6.23 -2.97 -21.84
N ILE A 269 -7.03 -4.04 -21.75
CA ILE A 269 -6.53 -5.39 -21.40
C ILE A 269 -5.48 -5.85 -22.42
N ASP A 270 -5.74 -5.69 -23.72
CA ASP A 270 -4.78 -6.05 -24.77
C ASP A 270 -3.50 -5.23 -24.72
N ILE A 271 -3.59 -3.93 -24.42
CA ILE A 271 -2.42 -3.06 -24.21
C ILE A 271 -1.56 -3.58 -23.06
N VAL A 272 -2.19 -3.89 -21.92
CA VAL A 272 -1.49 -4.40 -20.73
C VAL A 272 -0.91 -5.78 -21.00
N GLN A 273 -1.63 -6.66 -21.69
CA GLN A 273 -1.14 -7.99 -22.10
C GLN A 273 0.11 -7.87 -22.97
N ARG A 274 0.13 -6.98 -23.97
CA ARG A 274 1.33 -6.73 -24.78
C ARG A 274 2.51 -6.22 -23.94
N ALA A 275 2.26 -5.31 -23.01
CA ALA A 275 3.30 -4.82 -22.12
C ALA A 275 3.84 -5.93 -21.20
N TYR A 276 2.95 -6.82 -20.74
CA TYR A 276 3.30 -7.97 -19.91
C TYR A 276 4.17 -8.96 -20.67
N ASP A 277 3.75 -9.36 -21.87
CA ASP A 277 4.49 -10.30 -22.71
C ASP A 277 5.88 -9.74 -23.07
N PHE A 278 5.95 -8.44 -23.39
CA PHE A 278 7.23 -7.76 -23.63
C PHE A 278 8.13 -7.73 -22.39
N SER A 279 7.57 -7.59 -21.19
CA SER A 279 8.35 -7.61 -19.95
C SER A 279 8.92 -9.01 -19.66
N LYS A 280 8.15 -10.07 -19.94
CA LYS A 280 8.57 -11.46 -19.74
C LYS A 280 9.57 -11.92 -20.82
N SER A 281 9.53 -11.38 -22.04
CA SER A 281 10.48 -11.75 -23.10
C SER A 281 11.89 -11.18 -22.92
N LYS A 282 12.11 -10.30 -21.94
CA LYS A 282 13.41 -9.67 -21.65
C LYS A 282 14.13 -10.26 -20.43
N ASN A 283 13.48 -11.19 -19.73
CA ASN A 283 14.07 -12.02 -18.67
C ASN A 283 14.38 -13.40 -19.25
#